data_AF-A0A1G6GPP0-F1
#
_entry.id   AF-A0A1G6GPP0-F1
#
_cell.length_a   1.000
_cell.length_b   1.000
_cell.length_c   1.000
_cell.angle_alpha   90.00
_cell.angle_beta   90.00
_cell.angle_gamma   90.00
#
_symmetry.space_group_name_H-M   'P 1'
#
loop_
_entity.id
_entity.type
_entity.pdbx_description
1 polymer ?
#
loop_
_entity_poly.entity_id
_entity_poly.type
_entity_poly.pdbx_seq_one_letter_code
_entity_poly.pdbx_strand_id
1 'polypeptide(L)'
;MYEFKKITLEQQKVISNPIRGRIVYLLYKKAMTAKQLADEMEKSPGNVHYHVKKLHKHEIITLVDEKIVNGIVEKYYRAPTRWFEVDEKELGMMDSKELGMEAYLSLTEEEKLQLKNDLTNLLDKYLCVEPENENEERTFYKFRARLFEFNEEQEKELET
;
A
#
# COMPACT_ATOMS: atom_id res chain seq x y z
N MET A 1 1.74 4.11 15.39
CA MET A 1 0.73 4.74 14.49
C MET A 1 1.23 4.55 13.06
N TYR A 2 0.42 4.02 12.13
CA TYR A 2 0.85 3.94 10.73
C TYR A 2 0.70 5.34 10.14
N GLU A 3 1.79 5.89 9.61
CA GLU A 3 1.76 7.21 8.96
C GLU A 3 1.23 7.04 7.53
N PHE A 4 0.11 7.70 7.22
CA PHE A 4 -0.46 7.71 5.89
C PHE A 4 0.17 8.84 5.08
N LYS A 5 0.55 8.55 3.83
CA LYS A 5 0.98 9.58 2.89
C LYS A 5 -0.19 9.96 1.99
N LYS A 6 -0.56 11.24 2.00
CA LYS A 6 -1.50 11.80 1.03
C LYS A 6 -0.85 11.79 -0.36
N ILE A 7 -1.60 11.36 -1.36
CA ILE A 7 -1.15 11.23 -2.75
C ILE A 7 -2.25 11.70 -3.71
N THR A 8 -1.84 12.09 -4.92
CA THR A 8 -2.75 12.44 -6.01
C THR A 8 -3.30 11.20 -6.73
N LEU A 9 -4.34 11.38 -7.53
CA LEU A 9 -4.82 10.35 -8.46
C LEU A 9 -3.73 9.80 -9.39
N GLU A 10 -2.83 10.65 -9.90
CA GLU A 10 -1.74 10.21 -10.77
C GLU A 10 -0.77 9.29 -10.01
N GLN A 11 -0.40 9.68 -8.79
CA GLN A 11 0.41 8.87 -7.88
C GLN A 11 -0.28 7.55 -7.52
N GLN A 12 -1.60 7.57 -7.32
CA GLN A 12 -2.36 6.35 -7.08
C GLN A 12 -2.28 5.39 -8.26
N LYS A 13 -2.53 5.86 -9.50
CA LYS A 13 -2.37 5.05 -10.72
C LYS A 13 -0.95 4.49 -10.85
N VAL A 14 0.04 5.20 -10.28
CA VAL A 14 1.41 4.72 -10.23
C VAL A 14 1.59 3.57 -9.23
N ILE A 15 0.97 3.62 -8.07
CA ILE A 15 1.11 2.57 -7.05
C ILE A 15 0.28 1.31 -7.40
N SER A 16 -0.83 1.45 -8.13
CA SER A 16 -1.78 0.38 -8.47
C SER A 16 -1.24 -0.76 -9.33
N ASN A 17 0.01 -0.70 -9.77
CA ASN A 17 0.63 -1.80 -10.50
C ASN A 17 1.23 -2.81 -9.51
N PRO A 18 1.04 -4.13 -9.73
CA PRO A 18 1.40 -5.16 -8.75
C PRO A 18 2.90 -5.18 -8.43
N ILE A 19 3.76 -5.02 -9.45
CA ILE A 19 5.22 -4.97 -9.26
C ILE A 19 5.60 -3.76 -8.41
N ARG A 20 4.99 -2.60 -8.67
CA ARG A 20 5.25 -1.36 -7.92
C ARG A 20 4.73 -1.44 -6.48
N GLY A 21 3.57 -2.05 -6.25
CA GLY A 21 3.05 -2.34 -4.90
C GLY A 21 4.02 -3.22 -4.11
N ARG A 22 4.52 -4.30 -4.73
CA ARG A 22 5.51 -5.20 -4.11
C ARG A 22 6.84 -4.48 -3.82
N ILE A 23 7.34 -3.66 -4.75
CA ILE A 23 8.55 -2.84 -4.52
C ILE A 23 8.36 -1.90 -3.32
N VAL A 24 7.24 -1.17 -3.26
CA VAL A 24 6.95 -0.26 -2.12
C VAL A 24 6.90 -1.03 -0.81
N TYR A 25 6.27 -2.20 -0.78
CA TYR A 25 6.22 -3.06 0.39
C TYR A 25 7.63 -3.49 0.86
N LEU A 26 8.48 -3.97 -0.06
CA LEU A 26 9.86 -4.37 0.28
C LEU A 26 10.70 -3.17 0.75
N LEU A 27 10.59 -2.04 0.05
CA LEU A 27 11.25 -0.79 0.42
C LEU A 27 10.70 -0.16 1.69
N TYR A 28 9.50 -0.53 2.15
CA TYR A 28 8.95 -0.19 3.46
C TYR A 28 9.46 -1.13 4.56
N LYS A 29 9.94 -2.34 4.24
CA LYS A 29 10.62 -3.20 5.24
C LYS A 29 12.08 -2.82 5.47
N LYS A 30 12.85 -2.56 4.41
CA LYS A 30 14.26 -2.15 4.49
C LYS A 30 14.66 -1.31 3.28
N ALA A 31 15.73 -0.52 3.39
CA ALA A 31 16.28 0.16 2.22
C ALA A 31 16.96 -0.84 1.29
N MET A 32 16.74 -0.74 -0.03
CA MET A 32 17.29 -1.69 -1.02
C MET A 32 17.68 -0.99 -2.32
N THR A 33 18.62 -1.58 -3.04
CA THR A 33 18.95 -1.18 -4.42
C THR A 33 17.97 -1.81 -5.43
N ALA A 34 17.90 -1.26 -6.64
CA ALA A 34 17.10 -1.86 -7.72
C ALA A 34 17.54 -3.29 -8.05
N LYS A 35 18.83 -3.61 -7.89
CA LYS A 35 19.36 -4.96 -8.08
C LYS A 35 18.87 -5.90 -6.98
N GLN A 36 19.00 -5.51 -5.71
CA GLN A 36 18.53 -6.30 -4.58
C GLN A 36 17.01 -6.56 -4.66
N LEU A 37 16.23 -5.57 -5.12
CA LEU A 37 14.80 -5.76 -5.38
C LEU A 37 14.54 -6.77 -6.51
N ALA A 38 15.32 -6.71 -7.59
CA ALA A 38 15.22 -7.68 -8.69
C ALA A 38 15.51 -9.10 -8.22
N ASP A 39 16.56 -9.28 -7.42
CA ASP A 39 16.94 -10.56 -6.84
C ASP A 39 15.85 -11.09 -5.89
N GLU A 40 15.34 -10.27 -4.97
CA GLU A 40 14.29 -10.63 -3.99
C GLU A 40 12.93 -10.94 -4.66
N MET A 41 12.65 -10.34 -5.80
CA MET A 41 11.41 -10.54 -6.56
C MET A 41 11.54 -11.59 -7.67
N GLU A 42 12.72 -12.15 -7.88
CA GLU A 42 13.04 -13.06 -8.98
C GLU A 42 12.64 -12.49 -10.36
N LYS A 43 12.89 -11.19 -10.57
CA LYS A 43 12.60 -10.47 -11.83
C LYS A 43 13.88 -9.94 -12.46
N SER A 44 13.79 -9.55 -13.74
CA SER A 44 14.96 -8.98 -14.44
C SER A 44 15.35 -7.59 -13.89
N PRO A 45 16.66 -7.28 -13.78
CA PRO A 45 17.11 -5.98 -13.28
C PRO A 45 16.57 -4.78 -14.09
N GLY A 46 16.45 -4.92 -15.41
CA GLY A 46 15.90 -3.87 -16.27
C GLY A 46 14.44 -3.55 -15.98
N ASN A 47 13.62 -4.58 -15.74
CA ASN A 47 12.20 -4.43 -15.39
C ASN A 47 12.06 -3.71 -14.04
N VAL A 48 12.74 -4.19 -13.00
CA VAL A 48 12.66 -3.57 -11.66
C VAL A 48 13.21 -2.14 -11.67
N HIS A 49 14.30 -1.88 -12.39
CA HIS A 49 14.86 -0.54 -12.50
C HIS A 49 13.86 0.46 -13.11
N TYR A 50 13.11 0.04 -14.13
CA TYR A 50 12.04 0.86 -14.71
C TYR A 50 10.99 1.24 -13.65
N HIS A 51 10.54 0.26 -12.86
CA HIS A 51 9.54 0.50 -11.82
C HIS A 51 10.05 1.38 -10.67
N VAL A 52 11.28 1.15 -10.20
CA VAL A 52 11.95 1.98 -9.18
C VAL A 52 12.06 3.43 -9.66
N LYS A 53 12.50 3.65 -10.91
CA LYS A 53 12.60 4.99 -11.50
C LYS A 53 11.23 5.68 -11.55
N LYS A 54 10.18 4.95 -11.93
CA LYS A 54 8.81 5.50 -12.00
C LYS A 54 8.28 5.86 -10.60
N LEU A 55 8.51 5.01 -9.60
CA LEU A 55 8.13 5.28 -8.21
C LEU A 55 8.88 6.49 -7.63
N HIS A 56 10.19 6.57 -7.85
CA HIS A 56 11.01 7.69 -7.39
C HIS A 56 10.62 9.01 -8.06
N LYS A 57 10.35 8.99 -9.38
CA LYS A 57 9.88 10.18 -10.11
C LYS A 57 8.59 10.77 -9.54
N HIS A 58 7.70 9.93 -9.03
CA HIS A 58 6.43 10.38 -8.43
C HIS A 58 6.53 10.51 -6.90
N GLU A 59 7.75 10.51 -6.34
CA GLU A 59 8.04 10.70 -4.93
C GLU A 59 7.37 9.66 -4.02
N ILE A 60 7.04 8.48 -4.55
CA ILE A 60 6.48 7.38 -3.76
C ILE A 60 7.56 6.74 -2.88
N ILE A 61 8.79 6.71 -3.39
CA ILE A 61 9.99 6.24 -2.70
C ILE A 61 11.06 7.31 -2.77
N THR A 62 11.99 7.30 -1.83
CA THR A 62 13.08 8.27 -1.74
C THR A 62 14.43 7.56 -1.82
N LEU A 63 15.41 8.20 -2.46
CA LEU A 63 16.80 7.82 -2.36
C LEU A 63 17.30 8.21 -0.95
N VAL A 64 17.85 7.25 -0.20
CA VAL A 64 18.30 7.49 1.18
C VAL A 64 19.81 7.30 1.38
N ASP A 65 20.48 6.64 0.45
CA ASP A 65 21.92 6.42 0.51
C ASP A 65 22.50 6.12 -0.90
N GLU A 66 23.77 6.42 -1.10
CA GLU A 66 24.54 6.05 -2.29
C GLU A 66 25.91 5.49 -1.89
N LYS A 67 26.26 4.31 -2.40
CA LYS A 67 27.54 3.65 -2.08
C LYS A 67 28.28 3.27 -3.35
N ILE A 68 29.60 3.40 -3.33
CA ILE A 68 30.45 2.89 -4.41
C ILE A 68 30.84 1.46 -4.06
N VAL A 69 30.41 0.50 -4.88
CA VAL A 69 30.76 -0.92 -4.73
C VAL A 69 31.41 -1.36 -6.03
N ASN A 70 32.69 -1.79 -5.97
CA ASN A 70 33.48 -2.19 -7.14
C ASN A 70 33.48 -1.15 -8.27
N GLY A 71 33.53 0.15 -7.92
CA GLY A 71 33.52 1.25 -8.89
C GLY A 71 32.15 1.61 -9.46
N ILE A 72 31.08 0.92 -9.05
CA ILE A 72 29.70 1.19 -9.48
C ILE A 72 28.95 1.92 -8.36
N VAL A 73 28.23 2.99 -8.70
CA VAL A 73 27.35 3.69 -7.76
C VAL A 73 26.07 2.90 -7.57
N GLU A 74 25.89 2.35 -6.38
CA GLU A 74 24.66 1.71 -5.93
C GLU A 74 23.78 2.71 -5.18
N LYS A 75 22.53 2.84 -5.62
CA LYS A 75 21.53 3.74 -5.04
C LYS A 75 20.55 2.95 -4.18
N TYR A 76 20.42 3.33 -2.91
CA TYR A 76 19.52 2.68 -1.95
C TYR A 76 18.25 3.52 -1.78
N TYR A 77 17.10 2.89 -2.03
CA TYR A 77 15.80 3.54 -1.92
C TYR A 77 15.05 3.08 -0.67
N ARG A 78 14.10 3.89 -0.20
CA ARG A 78 13.22 3.61 0.94
C ARG A 78 11.80 4.09 0.61
N ALA A 79 10.79 3.35 1.07
CA ALA A 79 9.42 3.85 1.10
C ALA A 79 9.12 4.41 2.50
N PRO A 80 8.61 5.65 2.62
CA PRO A 80 8.26 6.22 3.93
C PRO A 80 7.06 5.50 4.57
N THR A 81 6.14 5.01 3.73
CA THR A 81 4.98 4.22 4.12
C THR A 81 4.55 3.33 2.96
N ARG A 82 3.76 2.31 3.25
CA ARG A 82 3.00 1.53 2.25
C ARG A 82 1.52 1.90 2.22
N TRP A 83 1.10 2.80 3.12
CA TRP A 83 -0.28 3.23 3.28
C TRP A 83 -0.46 4.61 2.66
N PHE A 84 -1.28 4.67 1.61
CA PHE A 84 -1.51 5.89 0.86
C PHE A 84 -2.98 6.29 0.90
N GLU A 85 -3.22 7.59 0.95
CA GLU A 85 -4.56 8.18 0.95
C GLU A 85 -4.72 9.12 -0.24
N VAL A 86 -5.78 8.93 -1.03
CA VAL A 86 -6.19 9.86 -2.09
C VAL A 86 -7.42 10.60 -1.61
N ASP A 87 -7.47 11.91 -1.86
CA ASP A 87 -8.64 12.73 -1.57
C ASP A 87 -9.88 12.16 -2.29
N GLU A 88 -10.97 11.99 -1.55
CA GLU A 88 -12.23 11.44 -2.06
C GLU A 88 -12.82 12.31 -3.18
N LYS A 89 -12.56 13.62 -3.15
CA LYS A 89 -13.01 14.56 -4.18
C LYS A 89 -12.31 14.33 -5.51
N GLU A 90 -11.03 13.95 -5.49
CA GLU A 90 -10.30 13.61 -6.73
C GLU A 90 -10.82 12.31 -7.32
N LEU A 91 -11.24 11.37 -6.47
CA LEU A 91 -11.57 10.00 -6.87
C LEU A 91 -12.88 9.90 -7.70
N GLY A 92 -13.71 10.95 -7.77
CA GLY A 92 -14.86 11.03 -8.67
C GLY A 92 -15.80 9.82 -8.56
N MET A 93 -16.02 9.32 -7.34
CA MET A 93 -16.73 8.06 -7.06
C MET A 93 -18.23 8.19 -7.36
N MET A 94 -18.62 8.18 -8.64
CA MET A 94 -20.01 8.06 -9.05
C MET A 94 -20.37 6.67 -9.58
N ASP A 95 -19.40 5.75 -9.75
CA ASP A 95 -19.67 4.42 -10.34
C ASP A 95 -18.73 3.30 -9.82
N SER A 96 -18.18 3.45 -8.60
CA SER A 96 -17.40 2.37 -7.98
C SER A 96 -18.33 1.32 -7.37
N LYS A 97 -18.23 0.06 -7.81
CA LYS A 97 -18.86 -1.07 -7.12
C LYS A 97 -18.24 -1.24 -5.74
N GLU A 98 -18.92 -0.74 -4.71
CA GLU A 98 -18.52 -0.92 -3.32
C GLU A 98 -18.90 -2.34 -2.87
N LEU A 99 -17.91 -3.13 -2.47
CA LEU A 99 -18.13 -4.40 -1.79
C LEU A 99 -18.14 -4.10 -0.28
N GLY A 100 -19.30 -3.66 0.22
CA GLY A 100 -19.48 -3.35 1.64
C GLY A 100 -19.65 -4.61 2.48
N MET A 101 -18.94 -4.69 3.60
CA MET A 101 -19.22 -5.65 4.68
C MET A 101 -19.40 -4.85 5.96
N GLU A 102 -20.52 -5.04 6.63
CA GLU A 102 -20.79 -4.45 7.94
C GLU A 102 -20.77 -5.55 9.01
N ALA A 103 -20.08 -5.29 10.12
CA ALA A 103 -20.02 -6.19 11.26
C ALA A 103 -20.01 -5.36 12.55
N TYR A 104 -20.88 -5.73 13.49
CA TYR A 104 -20.87 -5.19 14.85
C TYR A 104 -19.99 -6.08 15.71
N LEU A 105 -18.95 -5.49 16.31
CA LEU A 105 -17.95 -6.20 17.09
C LEU A 105 -17.82 -5.54 18.47
N SER A 106 -17.93 -6.33 19.53
CA SER A 106 -17.56 -5.91 20.88
C SER A 106 -16.12 -6.35 21.12
N LEU A 107 -15.20 -5.40 21.26
CA LEU A 107 -13.76 -5.65 21.37
C LEU A 107 -13.19 -4.89 22.56
N THR A 108 -12.30 -5.53 23.30
CA THR A 108 -11.36 -4.85 24.19
C THR A 108 -10.31 -4.08 23.37
N GLU A 109 -9.56 -3.18 24.00
CA GLU A 109 -8.46 -2.46 23.32
C GLU A 109 -7.35 -3.40 22.80
N GLU A 110 -7.09 -4.52 23.49
CA GLU A 110 -6.14 -5.53 23.05
C GLU A 110 -6.66 -6.27 21.79
N GLU A 111 -7.92 -6.70 21.81
CA GLU A 111 -8.55 -7.37 20.65
C GLU A 111 -8.70 -6.42 19.46
N LYS A 112 -8.96 -5.14 19.68
CA LYS A 112 -8.98 -4.10 18.64
C LYS A 112 -7.61 -3.92 17.99
N LEU A 113 -6.53 -3.95 18.78
CA LEU A 113 -5.17 -3.93 18.26
C LEU A 113 -4.85 -5.21 17.47
N GLN A 114 -5.32 -6.37 17.96
CA GLN A 114 -5.14 -7.64 17.27
C GLN A 114 -5.87 -7.68 15.93
N LEU A 115 -7.15 -7.27 15.89
CA LEU A 115 -7.94 -7.14 14.66
C LEU A 115 -7.23 -6.24 13.63
N LYS A 116 -6.67 -5.12 14.08
CA LYS A 116 -5.91 -4.22 13.22
C LYS A 116 -4.67 -4.90 12.62
N ASN A 117 -3.94 -5.67 13.42
CA ASN A 117 -2.76 -6.40 12.95
C ASN A 117 -3.15 -7.51 11.97
N ASP A 118 -4.22 -8.25 12.26
CA ASP A 118 -4.72 -9.32 11.40
C ASP A 118 -5.20 -8.77 10.05
N LEU A 119 -5.93 -7.66 10.06
CA LEU A 119 -6.34 -6.97 8.84
C LEU A 119 -5.12 -6.47 8.05
N THR A 120 -4.10 -5.95 8.74
CA THR A 120 -2.86 -5.51 8.11
C THR A 120 -2.14 -6.68 7.42
N ASN A 121 -2.00 -7.81 8.11
CA ASN A 121 -1.37 -9.01 7.57
C ASN A 121 -2.15 -9.58 6.39
N LEU A 122 -3.48 -9.56 6.46
CA LEU A 122 -4.36 -9.95 5.37
C LEU A 122 -4.13 -9.07 4.14
N LEU A 123 -4.12 -7.75 4.30
CA LEU A 123 -3.89 -6.83 3.19
C LEU A 123 -2.48 -6.99 2.60
N ASP A 124 -1.45 -7.18 3.43
CA ASP A 124 -0.08 -7.43 2.97
C ASP A 124 0.01 -8.68 2.07
N LYS A 125 -0.73 -9.74 2.41
CA LYS A 125 -0.84 -10.96 1.59
C LYS A 125 -1.35 -10.63 0.18
N TYR A 126 -2.42 -9.84 0.07
CA TYR A 126 -3.03 -9.51 -1.23
C TYR A 126 -2.27 -8.45 -2.02
N LEU A 127 -1.58 -7.52 -1.36
CA LEU A 127 -0.70 -6.53 -2.01
C LEU A 127 0.47 -7.20 -2.75
N CYS A 128 0.85 -8.41 -2.35
CA CYS A 128 1.96 -9.17 -2.93
C CYS A 128 1.53 -10.24 -3.95
N VAL A 129 0.25 -10.33 -4.30
CA VAL A 129 -0.24 -11.36 -5.24
C VAL A 129 0.32 -11.08 -6.63
N GLU A 130 1.18 -11.99 -7.10
CA GLU A 130 1.70 -11.95 -8.47
C GLU A 130 0.59 -12.35 -9.46
N PRO A 131 0.57 -11.76 -10.67
CA PRO A 131 -0.26 -12.25 -11.75
C PRO A 131 0.27 -13.59 -12.27
N GLU A 132 -0.64 -14.47 -12.71
CA GLU A 132 -0.28 -15.77 -13.30
C GLU A 132 0.39 -15.58 -14.68
N ASN A 133 0.02 -14.50 -15.39
CA ASN A 133 0.68 -14.08 -16.62
C ASN A 133 0.71 -12.55 -16.75
N GLU A 134 1.66 -12.01 -17.53
CA GLU A 134 1.86 -10.56 -17.66
C GLU A 134 0.68 -9.82 -18.32
N ASN A 135 -0.23 -10.55 -18.99
CA ASN A 135 -1.37 -10.00 -19.73
C ASN A 135 -2.69 -10.08 -18.95
N GLU A 136 -2.68 -10.52 -17.69
CA GLU A 136 -3.86 -10.64 -16.85
C GLU A 136 -4.48 -9.26 -16.59
N GLU A 137 -5.71 -9.04 -17.08
CA GLU A 137 -6.44 -7.79 -16.81
C GLU A 137 -6.74 -7.66 -15.33
N ARG A 138 -6.20 -6.60 -14.70
CA ARG A 138 -6.41 -6.32 -13.28
C ARG A 138 -7.15 -5.01 -13.07
N THR A 139 -8.29 -5.11 -12.43
CA THR A 139 -9.02 -3.95 -11.91
C THR A 139 -8.46 -3.57 -10.55
N PHE A 140 -8.15 -2.29 -10.37
CA PHE A 140 -7.73 -1.77 -9.08
C PHE A 140 -8.94 -1.50 -8.20
N TYR A 141 -8.91 -2.01 -6.97
CA TYR A 141 -9.96 -1.78 -5.96
C TYR A 141 -9.39 -1.00 -4.78
N LYS A 142 -10.17 -0.04 -4.28
CA LYS A 142 -9.91 0.62 -3.00
C LYS A 142 -10.61 -0.15 -1.90
N PHE A 143 -9.87 -0.71 -0.95
CA PHE A 143 -10.43 -1.28 0.27
C PHE A 143 -10.40 -0.23 1.39
N ARG A 144 -11.51 -0.09 2.10
CA ARG A 144 -11.63 0.82 3.24
C ARG A 144 -12.40 0.10 4.35
N ALA A 145 -11.76 -0.05 5.50
CA ALA A 145 -12.40 -0.47 6.73
C ALA A 145 -12.43 0.73 7.70
N ARG A 146 -13.55 0.93 8.39
CA ARG A 146 -13.70 1.92 9.46
C ARG A 146 -14.28 1.20 10.67
N LEU A 147 -13.72 1.45 11.85
CA LEU A 147 -14.29 1.03 13.12
C LEU A 147 -14.80 2.27 13.82
N PHE A 148 -16.09 2.27 14.15
CA PHE A 148 -16.73 3.34 14.92
C PHE A 148 -16.95 2.84 16.34
N GLU A 149 -16.60 3.67 17.31
CA GLU A 149 -16.98 3.44 18.71
C GLU A 149 -18.36 4.07 18.91
N PHE A 150 -19.27 3.30 19.48
CA PHE A 150 -20.62 3.75 19.81
C PHE A 150 -20.69 4.00 21.31
N ASN A 151 -21.21 5.17 21.70
CA ASN A 151 -21.37 5.60 23.09
C ASN A 151 -22.85 5.49 23.49
N GLU A 152 -23.16 5.29 24.79
CA GLU A 152 -24.53 5.15 25.32
C GLU A 152 -25.50 6.30 24.96
N GLU A 153 -25.01 7.49 24.60
CA GLU A 153 -25.88 8.59 24.11
C GLU A 153 -26.51 8.29 22.74
N GLN A 154 -25.92 7.43 21.92
CA GLN A 154 -26.43 7.05 20.59
C GLN A 154 -27.45 5.90 20.64
N GLU A 155 -27.49 5.11 21.72
CA GLU A 155 -28.51 4.07 21.90
C GLU A 155 -29.91 4.65 22.19
N LYS A 156 -29.98 5.82 22.85
CA LYS A 156 -31.27 6.45 23.21
C LYS A 156 -32.03 7.02 22.00
N GLU A 157 -31.34 7.40 20.92
CA GLU A 157 -31.99 7.85 19.68
C GLU A 157 -32.56 6.70 18.83
N LEU A 158 -32.12 5.45 19.07
CA LEU A 158 -32.63 4.26 18.38
C LEU A 158 -33.88 3.66 19.05
N GLU A 159 -34.20 4.09 20.28
CA GLU A 159 -35.38 3.67 21.04
C GLU A 159 -36.55 4.68 21.01
N THR A 160 -36.45 5.78 20.24
CA THR A 160 -37.51 6.79 20.08
C THR A 160 -38.10 6.81 18.67
#